data_AF-A0A0S7ZV11-F1
#
_entry.id   AF-A0A0S7ZV11-F1
#
_cell.length_a   1.000
_cell.length_b   1.000
_cell.length_c   1.000
_cell.angle_alpha   90.00
_cell.angle_beta   90.00
_cell.angle_gamma   90.00
#
_symmetry.space_group_name_H-M   'P 1'
#
loop_
_entity.id
_entity.type
_entity.pdbx_description
1 polymer ?
#
loop_
_entity_poly.entity_id
_entity_poly.type
_entity_poly.pdbx_seq_one_letter_code
_entity_poly.pdbx_strand_id
1 'polypeptide(L)'
;MDIKSAILFVSIFIIVIALHIAWAKHRINQWATRNDYKIIECKICLTNIGPFSYFGTSGGQSIFRIKAINGGGIVKKGYARAGGFFFGLLRKRVEVKWDKIPLGQ
;
A
#
# COMPACT_ATOMS: atom_id res chain seq x y z
N MET A 1 26.84 18.06 -12.12
CA MET A 1 25.50 17.79 -12.64
C MET A 1 24.90 19.13 -13.03
N ASP A 2 24.63 19.35 -14.31
CA ASP A 2 24.00 20.56 -14.80
C ASP A 2 22.52 20.63 -14.36
N ILE A 3 21.98 21.84 -14.20
CA ILE A 3 20.60 22.06 -13.70
C ILE A 3 19.56 21.31 -14.56
N LYS A 4 19.79 21.17 -15.87
CA LYS A 4 18.88 20.46 -16.77
C LYS A 4 18.87 18.96 -16.48
N SER A 5 20.06 18.35 -16.33
CA SER A 5 20.17 16.96 -15.89
C SER A 5 19.59 16.73 -14.49
N ALA A 6 19.74 17.70 -13.58
CA ALA A 6 19.14 17.62 -12.24
C ALA A 6 17.61 17.60 -12.30
N ILE A 7 17.01 18.51 -13.06
CA ILE A 7 15.55 18.58 -13.25
C ILE A 7 15.05 17.30 -13.90
N LEU A 8 15.71 16.83 -14.97
CA LEU A 8 15.33 15.60 -15.67
C LEU A 8 15.37 14.39 -14.72
N PHE A 9 16.44 14.26 -13.94
CA PHE A 9 16.58 13.18 -12.96
C PHE A 9 15.44 13.22 -11.92
N VAL A 10 15.15 14.40 -11.35
CA VAL A 10 14.07 14.57 -10.37
C VAL A 10 12.71 14.25 -10.99
N SER A 11 12.44 14.68 -12.22
CA SER A 11 11.19 14.37 -12.92
C SER A 11 11.02 12.87 -13.14
N ILE A 12 12.05 12.18 -13.65
CA ILE A 12 12.03 10.72 -13.84
C ILE A 12 11.81 10.01 -12.51
N PHE A 13 12.50 10.45 -11.45
CA PHE A 13 12.39 9.87 -10.12
C PHE A 13 10.97 9.99 -9.56
N ILE A 14 10.32 11.15 -9.70
CA ILE A 14 8.94 11.37 -9.29
C ILE A 14 7.98 10.47 -10.08
N ILE A 15 8.17 10.34 -11.40
CA ILE A 15 7.33 9.49 -12.25
C ILE A 15 7.43 8.02 -11.82
N VAL A 16 8.64 7.54 -11.56
CA VAL A 16 8.88 6.16 -11.10
C VAL A 16 8.17 5.90 -9.76
N ILE A 17 8.27 6.84 -8.82
CA ILE A 17 7.56 6.74 -7.53
C ILE A 17 6.05 6.72 -7.74
N ALA A 18 5.51 7.63 -8.57
CA ALA A 18 4.08 7.72 -8.84
C ALA A 18 3.53 6.42 -9.46
N LEU A 19 4.25 5.85 -10.45
CA LEU A 19 3.91 4.57 -11.07
C LEU A 19 3.95 3.42 -10.07
N HIS A 20 4.97 3.38 -9.20
CA HIS A 20 5.08 2.36 -8.15
C HIS A 20 3.88 2.41 -7.19
N ILE A 21 3.48 3.61 -6.76
CA ILE A 21 2.32 3.82 -5.88
C ILE A 21 1.02 3.43 -6.58
N ALA A 22 0.84 3.81 -7.86
CA ALA A 22 -0.34 3.46 -8.64
C ALA A 22 -0.50 1.94 -8.80
N TRP A 23 0.60 1.23 -9.10
CA TRP A 23 0.62 -0.23 -9.17
C TRP A 23 0.29 -0.89 -7.84
N ALA A 24 0.82 -0.37 -6.73
CA ALA A 24 0.51 -0.89 -5.40
C ALA A 24 -0.98 -0.73 -5.06
N LYS A 25 -1.56 0.45 -5.33
CA LYS A 25 -3.01 0.70 -5.17
C LYS A 25 -3.85 -0.25 -6.02
N HIS A 26 -3.47 -0.47 -7.27
CA HIS A 26 -4.17 -1.40 -8.16
C HIS A 26 -4.21 -2.82 -7.58
N ARG A 27 -3.08 -3.31 -7.04
CA ARG A 27 -3.03 -4.64 -6.40
C ARG A 27 -3.89 -4.72 -5.14
N ILE A 28 -3.92 -3.68 -4.34
CA ILE A 28 -4.78 -3.61 -3.14
C ILE A 28 -6.25 -3.69 -3.55
N ASN A 29 -6.65 -2.98 -4.61
CA ASN A 29 -8.01 -3.06 -5.14
C ASN A 29 -8.33 -4.46 -5.66
N GLN A 30 -7.43 -5.09 -6.43
CA GLN A 30 -7.62 -6.47 -6.89
C GLN A 30 -7.75 -7.45 -5.71
N TRP A 31 -6.95 -7.29 -4.66
CA TRP A 31 -7.08 -8.07 -3.44
C TRP A 31 -8.45 -7.86 -2.79
N ALA A 32 -8.91 -6.62 -2.68
CA ALA A 32 -10.19 -6.30 -2.05
C ALA A 32 -11.36 -6.95 -2.80
N THR A 33 -11.40 -6.81 -4.14
CA THR A 33 -12.43 -7.44 -4.99
C THR A 33 -12.47 -8.95 -4.83
N ARG A 34 -11.31 -9.60 -4.69
CA ARG A 34 -11.23 -11.07 -4.47
C ARG A 34 -11.68 -11.53 -3.08
N ASN A 35 -11.81 -10.62 -2.12
CA ASN A 35 -12.16 -10.91 -0.73
C ASN A 35 -13.50 -10.27 -0.32
N ASP A 36 -14.35 -9.89 -1.28
CA ASP A 36 -15.65 -9.24 -1.05
C ASP A 36 -15.56 -7.91 -0.28
N TYR A 37 -14.48 -7.17 -0.54
CA TYR A 37 -14.26 -5.82 -0.02
C TYR A 37 -14.22 -4.79 -1.16
N LYS A 38 -14.77 -3.61 -0.88
CA LYS A 38 -14.60 -2.41 -1.71
C LYS A 38 -13.76 -1.39 -0.94
N ILE A 39 -12.59 -1.04 -1.47
CA ILE A 39 -11.76 0.01 -0.89
C ILE A 39 -12.42 1.36 -1.13
N ILE A 40 -12.72 2.07 -0.05
CA ILE A 40 -13.29 3.43 -0.08
C ILE A 40 -12.23 4.50 0.20
N GLU A 41 -11.13 4.13 0.85
CA GLU A 41 -10.00 5.03 1.11
C GLU A 41 -8.68 4.26 1.07
N CYS A 42 -7.66 4.83 0.43
CA CYS A 42 -6.32 4.25 0.34
C CYS A 42 -5.26 5.35 0.40
N LYS A 43 -4.63 5.52 1.57
CA LYS A 43 -3.59 6.53 1.84
C LYS A 43 -2.24 5.86 2.02
N ILE A 44 -1.20 6.40 1.40
CA ILE A 44 0.17 5.89 1.59
C ILE A 44 0.68 6.29 2.98
N CYS A 45 1.34 5.37 3.66
CA CYS A 45 1.96 5.58 4.95
C CYS A 45 3.47 5.43 4.81
N LEU A 46 4.18 6.56 4.84
CA LEU A 46 5.65 6.60 4.76
C LEU A 46 6.31 6.45 6.14
N THR A 47 5.65 6.90 7.22
CA THR A 47 6.22 6.98 8.58
C THR A 47 5.47 6.13 9.61
N ASN A 48 4.15 5.99 9.49
CA ASN A 48 3.31 5.23 10.41
C ASN A 48 2.86 3.91 9.78
N ILE A 49 3.67 2.88 9.96
CA ILE A 49 3.46 1.54 9.37
C ILE A 49 2.51 0.64 10.18
N GLY A 50 1.96 1.14 11.30
CA GLY A 50 0.96 0.44 12.10
C GLY A 50 1.43 -0.91 12.64
N PRO A 51 0.64 -2.00 12.51
CA PRO A 51 0.94 -3.33 13.05
C PRO A 51 1.98 -4.12 12.23
N PHE A 52 2.65 -3.47 11.27
CA PHE A 52 3.79 -4.04 10.56
C PHE A 52 5.08 -3.61 11.28
N SER A 53 5.89 -4.59 11.72
CA SER A 53 7.17 -4.29 12.35
C SER A 53 8.20 -3.85 11.29
N TYR A 54 8.96 -2.79 11.58
CA TYR A 54 10.05 -2.32 10.72
C TYR A 54 11.05 -3.44 10.37
N PHE A 55 11.28 -4.41 11.27
CA PHE A 55 12.16 -5.57 11.09
C PHE A 55 11.72 -6.58 10.01
N GLY A 56 10.47 -6.52 9.51
CA GLY A 56 9.95 -7.42 8.48
C GLY A 56 9.61 -6.73 7.16
N THR A 57 9.96 -5.46 7.02
CA THR A 57 9.59 -4.60 5.88
C THR A 57 10.84 -4.39 5.02
N SER A 58 11.10 -5.31 4.08
CA SER A 58 12.19 -5.15 3.12
C SER A 58 11.98 -3.87 2.29
N GLY A 59 13.04 -3.10 2.02
CA GLY A 59 13.04 -1.72 1.50
C GLY A 59 12.35 -1.40 0.16
N GLY A 60 11.53 -2.31 -0.39
CA GLY A 60 10.69 -2.10 -1.58
C GLY A 60 9.19 -2.31 -1.34
N GLN A 61 8.74 -2.33 -0.07
CA GLN A 61 7.34 -2.51 0.28
C GLN A 61 6.68 -1.18 0.62
N SER A 62 5.54 -0.90 -0.01
CA SER A 62 4.71 0.27 0.30
C SER A 62 3.57 -0.14 1.23
N ILE A 63 3.39 0.63 2.30
CA ILE A 63 2.32 0.40 3.27
C ILE A 63 1.25 1.47 3.07
N PHE A 64 0.00 1.03 3.06
CA PHE A 64 -1.17 1.87 2.85
C PHE A 64 -2.13 1.72 4.00
N ARG A 65 -2.60 2.84 4.53
CA ARG A 65 -3.81 2.88 5.36
C ARG A 65 -5.01 2.71 4.44
N ILE A 66 -5.80 1.67 4.68
CA ILE A 66 -7.00 1.40 3.90
C ILE A 66 -8.25 1.47 4.75
N LYS A 67 -9.34 1.92 4.13
CA LYS A 67 -10.70 1.68 4.61
C LYS A 67 -11.43 0.90 3.54
N ALA A 68 -12.09 -0.18 3.95
CA ALA A 68 -12.85 -1.03 3.06
C ALA A 68 -14.23 -1.30 3.64
N ILE A 69 -15.23 -1.40 2.77
CA ILE A 69 -16.57 -1.86 3.12
C ILE A 69 -16.74 -3.29 2.61
N ASN A 70 -17.21 -4.20 3.45
CA ASN A 70 -17.53 -5.56 3.00
C ASN A 70 -18.91 -5.62 2.33
N GLY A 71 -19.25 -6.77 1.72
CA GLY A 71 -20.58 -7.01 1.14
C GLY A 71 -21.75 -6.83 2.13
N GLY A 72 -21.50 -6.97 3.44
CA GLY A 72 -22.47 -6.72 4.51
C GLY A 72 -22.56 -5.26 4.97
N GLY A 73 -21.91 -4.32 4.29
CA GLY A 73 -21.97 -2.89 4.63
C GLY A 73 -21.09 -2.45 5.81
N ILE A 74 -20.33 -3.36 6.43
CA ILE A 74 -19.45 -3.06 7.56
C ILE A 74 -18.16 -2.41 7.04
N VAL A 75 -17.88 -1.22 7.54
CA VAL A 75 -16.63 -0.49 7.27
C VAL A 75 -15.53 -0.98 8.20
N LYS A 76 -14.46 -1.51 7.61
CA LYS A 76 -13.22 -1.90 8.30
C LYS A 76 -12.09 -0.94 7.94
N LYS A 77 -11.29 -0.57 8.94
CA LYS A 77 -10.07 0.21 8.77
C LYS A 77 -8.87 -0.69 9.07
N GLY A 78 -7.79 -0.52 8.32
CA GLY A 78 -6.62 -1.37 8.45
C GLY A 78 -5.42 -0.86 7.68
N TYR A 79 -4.37 -1.66 7.68
CA TYR A 79 -3.15 -1.43 6.93
C TYR A 79 -3.00 -2.52 5.88
N ALA A 80 -2.77 -2.12 4.63
CA ALA A 80 -2.45 -3.01 3.53
C ALA A 80 -0.99 -2.81 3.12
N ARG A 81 -0.23 -3.90 3.09
CA ARG A 81 1.13 -3.92 2.57
C ARG A 81 1.11 -4.46 1.15
N ALA A 82 1.65 -3.68 0.22
CA ALA A 82 1.78 -4.05 -1.18
C ALA A 82 3.15 -3.65 -1.72
N GLY A 83 3.87 -4.60 -2.31
CA GLY A 83 5.19 -4.36 -2.88
C GLY A 83 6.07 -5.61 -2.81
N GLY A 84 7.09 -5.67 -3.66
CA GLY A 84 8.07 -6.74 -3.70
C GLY A 84 9.47 -6.14 -3.80
N PHE A 85 10.44 -6.78 -3.14
CA PHE A 85 11.86 -6.45 -3.27
C PHE A 85 12.29 -6.58 -4.74
N PHE A 86 13.30 -5.81 -5.15
CA PHE A 86 13.84 -5.72 -6.52
C PHE A 86 14.35 -7.07 -7.10
N PHE A 87 14.24 -8.19 -6.37
CA PHE A 87 14.52 -9.57 -6.83
C PHE A 87 13.47 -10.62 -6.36
N GLY A 88 12.25 -10.21 -6.03
CA GLY A 88 11.17 -11.07 -5.50
C GLY A 88 10.04 -11.37 -6.49
N LEU A 89 10.37 -11.89 -7.67
CA LEU A 89 9.49 -12.08 -8.85
C LEU A 89 8.23 -12.97 -8.66
N LEU A 90 7.94 -13.54 -7.47
CA LEU A 90 6.93 -14.62 -7.36
C LEU A 90 5.89 -14.54 -6.24
N ARG A 91 5.92 -13.57 -5.31
CA ARG A 91 4.82 -13.45 -4.31
C ARG A 91 4.02 -12.17 -4.47
N LYS A 92 2.94 -12.29 -5.25
CA LYS A 92 1.80 -11.34 -5.31
C LYS A 92 0.99 -11.31 -3.99
N ARG A 93 1.65 -11.15 -2.84
CA ARG A 93 0.95 -11.13 -1.54
C ARG A 93 0.68 -9.69 -1.14
N VAL A 94 -0.55 -9.24 -1.36
CA VAL A 94 -1.11 -8.14 -0.58
C VAL A 94 -1.45 -8.72 0.78
N GLU A 95 -0.89 -8.14 1.83
CA GLU A 95 -1.18 -8.53 3.20
C GLU A 95 -1.97 -7.40 3.86
N VAL A 96 -3.13 -7.73 4.40
CA VAL A 96 -3.99 -6.76 5.07
C VAL A 96 -4.13 -7.14 6.53
N LYS A 97 -3.85 -6.17 7.39
CA LYS A 97 -4.06 -6.23 8.83
C LYS A 97 -5.13 -5.21 9.20
N TRP A 98 -6.30 -5.70 9.58
CA TRP A 98 -7.36 -4.84 10.09
C TRP A 98 -7.01 -4.35 11.49
N ASP A 99 -7.45 -3.14 11.82
CA ASP A 99 -7.41 -2.70 13.21
C ASP A 99 -8.32 -3.61 14.04
N LYS A 100 -7.93 -3.85 15.30
CA LYS A 100 -8.87 -4.42 16.25
C LYS A 100 -10.03 -3.44 16.35
N ILE A 101 -11.21 -3.88 15.92
CA ILE A 101 -12.45 -3.18 16.23
C ILE A 101 -12.52 -3.17 17.76
N PRO A 102 -12.61 -2.02 18.43
CA PRO A 102 -12.91 -2.03 19.86
C PRO A 102 -14.28 -2.71 20.01
N LEU A 103 -14.29 -3.91 20.57
CA LEU A 103 -15.50 -4.51 21.09
C LEU A 103 -15.87 -3.69 22.34
N GLY A 104 -16.97 -2.93 22.27
CA GLY A 104 -17.53 -2.13 23.36
C GLY A 104 -17.43 -0.63 23.08
N GLN A 105 -18.51 0.15 23.13
CA GLN A 105 -19.78 -0.02 23.86
C GLN A 105 -20.99 0.20 22.97
#